data_AF-A0A4Z2C1Z8-F1
#
_entry.id   AF-A0A4Z2C1Z8-F1
#
_cell.length_a   1.000
_cell.length_b   1.000
_cell.length_c   1.000
_cell.angle_alpha   90.00
_cell.angle_beta   90.00
_cell.angle_gamma   90.00
#
_symmetry.space_group_name_H-M   'P 1'
#
loop_
_entity.id
_entity.type
_entity.pdbx_description
1 polymer ?
#
loop_
_entity_poly.entity_id
_entity_poly.type
_entity_poly.pdbx_seq_one_letter_code
_entity_poly.pdbx_strand_id
1 'polypeptide(L)'
;MDVATATTENAGETVKDELAEKCQKLFQAFLEEFQTSDGEVKYVQEAEELIRPERNTLLVSFTDLEGFNQELATTIQEEYYRVYPYLCRAVRNFARDHGNVPLNKEFYVALEDLPTRNKIRELSSMRIGTLVKISGQVVRTHPVHPELVSGTFQCMDCQALIKDVPQQFKYSPPTICRNPVCSNRSRFHLDTHKSKFIDFQKVRIQETQAELPRGSIPRSLDIVLRAEAVETAQAGDRCDFTGALIVVPDVSQLRTPGVRAETSTRMAGGPQGFESEGVRGLKALGVRELSYRLAFLACNVAPTNPRFGGKEIREEEQTAESIKSQMTEKEWEKVFEMSQDKNLYHNLCSSLFPTIHGNDEVKRGILLMLFGGVPKRPQREPPSEETSTSVLWEIPVRPRVSS
;
A
#
# COMPACT_ATOMS: atom_id res chain seq x y z
N MET A 1 2.37 -44.30 7.91
CA MET A 1 1.02 -44.29 8.54
C MET A 1 0.94 -42.97 9.28
N ASP A 2 0.57 -41.94 8.54
CA ASP A 2 0.80 -40.56 8.93
C ASP A 2 -0.40 -40.05 9.70
N VAL A 3 -0.18 -39.80 11.00
CA VAL A 3 -1.19 -39.28 11.93
C VAL A 3 -1.32 -37.75 11.71
N ALA A 4 -1.75 -37.37 10.51
CA ALA A 4 -1.81 -35.98 10.05
C ALA A 4 -3.18 -35.58 9.45
N THR A 5 -4.10 -36.52 9.28
CA THR A 5 -5.39 -36.32 8.58
C THR A 5 -6.63 -36.32 9.49
N ALA A 6 -6.47 -36.46 10.81
CA ALA A 6 -7.57 -36.78 11.74
C ALA A 6 -7.81 -35.75 12.88
N THR A 7 -7.56 -34.45 12.67
CA THR A 7 -7.77 -33.41 13.70
C THR A 7 -8.48 -32.14 13.21
N THR A 8 -9.31 -32.23 12.17
CA THR A 8 -10.21 -31.14 11.72
C THR A 8 -11.58 -31.13 12.42
N GLU A 9 -11.89 -32.10 13.29
CA GLU A 9 -13.24 -32.33 13.82
C GLU A 9 -13.63 -31.52 15.07
N ASN A 10 -12.71 -30.73 15.64
CA ASN A 10 -12.97 -29.94 16.86
C ASN A 10 -12.54 -28.46 16.76
N ALA A 11 -12.54 -27.90 15.54
CA ALA A 11 -12.74 -26.47 15.38
C ALA A 11 -14.26 -26.24 15.35
N GLY A 12 -14.82 -25.58 16.37
CA GLY A 12 -16.25 -25.25 16.39
C GLY A 12 -16.65 -24.49 15.13
N GLU A 13 -17.88 -24.75 14.63
CA GLU A 13 -18.35 -24.28 13.33
C GLU A 13 -18.04 -22.79 13.13
N THR A 14 -17.11 -22.50 12.21
CA THR A 14 -16.80 -21.13 11.82
C THR A 14 -17.99 -20.60 11.03
N VAL A 15 -18.70 -19.62 11.59
CA VAL A 15 -19.79 -18.93 10.90
C VAL A 15 -19.26 -18.38 9.57
N LYS A 16 -19.86 -18.81 8.47
CA LYS A 16 -19.47 -18.37 7.12
C LYS A 16 -19.99 -16.97 6.87
N ASP A 17 -19.16 -16.16 6.23
CA ASP A 17 -19.56 -14.83 5.77
C ASP A 17 -20.19 -14.96 4.37
N GLU A 18 -21.51 -15.15 4.32
CA GLU A 18 -22.23 -15.38 3.05
C GLU A 18 -22.06 -14.23 2.04
N LEU A 19 -21.98 -12.99 2.53
CA LEU A 19 -21.76 -11.81 1.69
C LEU A 19 -20.36 -11.86 1.07
N ALA A 20 -19.34 -12.16 1.88
CA ALA A 20 -17.98 -12.23 1.40
C ALA A 20 -17.71 -13.46 0.51
N GLU A 21 -18.35 -14.61 0.77
CA GLU A 21 -18.33 -15.78 -0.12
C GLU A 21 -19.07 -15.52 -1.45
N LYS A 22 -20.19 -14.78 -1.44
CA LYS A 22 -20.88 -14.32 -2.68
C LYS A 22 -19.97 -13.38 -3.47
N CYS A 23 -19.37 -12.39 -2.80
CA CYS A 23 -18.43 -11.45 -3.40
C CYS A 23 -17.22 -12.17 -4.03
N GLN A 24 -16.65 -13.16 -3.34
CA GLN A 24 -15.55 -13.98 -3.86
C GLN A 24 -15.92 -14.67 -5.19
N LYS A 25 -17.10 -15.28 -5.26
CA LYS A 25 -17.57 -16.00 -6.47
C LYS A 25 -17.84 -15.05 -7.62
N LEU A 26 -18.52 -13.92 -7.37
CA LEU A 26 -18.81 -12.92 -8.39
C LEU A 26 -17.53 -12.26 -8.93
N PHE A 27 -16.55 -12.01 -8.06
CA PHE A 27 -15.26 -11.45 -8.47
C PHE A 27 -14.41 -12.46 -9.25
N GLN A 28 -14.46 -13.76 -8.90
CA GLN A 28 -13.82 -14.80 -9.70
C GLN A 28 -14.46 -14.91 -11.10
N ALA A 29 -15.80 -14.92 -11.19
CA ALA A 29 -16.50 -14.91 -12.48
C ALA A 29 -16.15 -13.67 -13.33
N PHE A 30 -16.06 -12.48 -12.72
CA PHE A 30 -15.60 -11.28 -13.41
C PHE A 30 -14.21 -11.43 -14.03
N LEU A 31 -13.24 -12.02 -13.32
CA LEU A 31 -11.88 -12.22 -13.85
C LEU A 31 -11.84 -13.22 -15.02
N GLU A 32 -12.75 -14.20 -15.03
CA GLU A 32 -12.86 -15.25 -16.06
C GLU A 32 -13.67 -14.80 -17.29
N GLU A 33 -14.72 -14.00 -17.09
CA GLU A 33 -15.70 -13.65 -18.13
C GLU A 33 -15.49 -12.25 -18.75
N PHE A 34 -14.76 -11.33 -18.11
CA PHE A 34 -14.65 -9.95 -18.58
C PHE A 34 -13.79 -9.83 -19.85
N GLN A 35 -14.43 -9.40 -20.95
CA GLN A 35 -13.82 -9.19 -22.25
C GLN A 35 -13.70 -7.70 -22.57
N THR A 36 -12.57 -7.34 -23.20
CA THR A 36 -12.33 -6.00 -23.77
C THR A 36 -13.18 -5.82 -25.03
N SER A 37 -13.26 -4.60 -25.58
CA SER A 37 -13.92 -4.30 -26.87
C SER A 37 -13.52 -5.23 -28.02
N ASP A 38 -12.31 -5.77 -27.94
CA ASP A 38 -11.66 -6.55 -28.99
C ASP A 38 -11.93 -8.07 -28.83
N GLY A 39 -12.72 -8.46 -27.83
CA GLY A 39 -13.10 -9.85 -27.53
C GLY A 39 -12.09 -10.64 -26.70
N GLU A 40 -10.93 -10.07 -26.37
CA GLU A 40 -9.91 -10.70 -25.54
C GLU A 40 -10.17 -10.50 -24.03
N VAL A 41 -9.94 -11.56 -23.25
CA VAL A 41 -10.07 -11.56 -21.77
C VAL A 41 -8.85 -10.87 -21.15
N LYS A 42 -9.03 -9.63 -20.71
CA LYS A 42 -7.96 -8.73 -20.23
C LYS A 42 -7.09 -9.33 -19.12
N TYR A 43 -7.73 -9.90 -18.11
CA TYR A 43 -7.06 -10.30 -16.86
C TYR A 43 -6.30 -11.63 -16.93
N VAL A 44 -6.48 -12.43 -17.98
CA VAL A 44 -5.80 -13.73 -18.15
C VAL A 44 -4.30 -13.53 -18.40
N GLN A 45 -3.92 -12.61 -19.31
CA GLN A 45 -2.52 -12.32 -19.61
C GLN A 45 -1.77 -11.80 -18.36
N GLU A 46 -2.42 -10.94 -17.58
CA GLU A 46 -1.84 -10.47 -16.31
C GLU A 46 -1.70 -11.59 -15.27
N ALA A 47 -2.67 -12.51 -15.19
CA ALA A 47 -2.60 -13.66 -14.29
C ALA A 47 -1.49 -14.67 -14.66
N GLU A 48 -1.13 -14.80 -15.93
CA GLU A 48 0.06 -15.54 -16.36
C GLU A 48 1.36 -14.85 -15.88
N GLU A 49 1.43 -13.52 -15.93
CA GLU A 49 2.57 -12.78 -15.36
C GLU A 49 2.68 -12.93 -13.84
N LEU A 50 1.54 -13.07 -13.13
CA LEU A 50 1.49 -13.36 -11.69
C LEU A 50 2.14 -14.70 -11.31
N ILE A 51 2.52 -15.57 -12.25
CA ILE A 51 3.29 -16.78 -11.96
C ILE A 51 4.75 -16.41 -11.60
N ARG A 52 5.32 -15.34 -12.18
CA ARG A 52 6.71 -14.90 -11.93
C ARG A 52 6.95 -14.65 -10.43
N PRO A 53 8.10 -15.04 -9.85
CA PRO A 53 8.28 -15.04 -8.39
C PRO A 53 8.19 -13.65 -7.74
N GLU A 54 8.62 -12.60 -8.46
CA GLU A 54 8.67 -11.21 -7.98
C GLU A 54 7.31 -10.51 -8.00
N ARG A 55 6.43 -10.88 -8.95
CA ARG A 55 5.08 -10.29 -9.10
C ARG A 55 4.10 -10.99 -8.17
N ASN A 56 3.33 -10.23 -7.39
CA ASN A 56 2.31 -10.81 -6.50
C ASN A 56 0.99 -10.04 -6.47
N THR A 57 0.89 -8.91 -7.18
CA THR A 57 -0.30 -8.06 -7.17
C THR A 57 -0.96 -8.03 -8.55
N LEU A 58 -2.25 -8.35 -8.61
CA LEU A 58 -3.07 -8.16 -9.83
C LEU A 58 -3.65 -6.74 -9.82
N LEU A 59 -3.50 -6.02 -10.93
CA LEU A 59 -4.14 -4.73 -11.15
C LEU A 59 -5.55 -4.98 -11.71
N VAL A 60 -6.55 -4.30 -11.16
CA VAL A 60 -7.95 -4.44 -11.60
C VAL A 60 -8.59 -3.07 -11.68
N SER A 61 -9.05 -2.70 -12.87
CA SER A 61 -9.70 -1.42 -13.10
C SER A 61 -11.12 -1.42 -12.53
N PHE A 62 -11.45 -0.41 -11.72
CA PHE A 62 -12.75 -0.32 -11.07
C PHE A 62 -13.86 0.03 -12.07
N THR A 63 -13.56 0.68 -13.19
CA THR A 63 -14.54 0.95 -14.26
C THR A 63 -14.96 -0.32 -14.99
N ASP A 64 -14.03 -1.26 -15.20
CA ASP A 64 -14.33 -2.58 -15.77
C ASP A 64 -15.28 -3.38 -14.86
N LEU A 65 -15.00 -3.34 -13.55
CA LEU A 65 -15.82 -3.97 -12.52
C LEU A 65 -17.23 -3.35 -12.45
N GLU A 66 -17.36 -2.02 -12.47
CA GLU A 66 -18.64 -1.31 -12.57
C GLU A 66 -19.42 -1.69 -13.83
N GLY A 67 -18.73 -1.79 -14.98
CA GLY A 67 -19.31 -2.16 -16.27
C GLY A 67 -19.84 -3.59 -16.33
N PHE A 68 -19.18 -4.54 -15.66
CA PHE A 68 -19.63 -5.92 -15.58
C PHE A 68 -20.71 -6.14 -14.51
N ASN A 69 -20.53 -5.62 -13.29
CA ASN A 69 -21.45 -5.85 -12.19
C ASN A 69 -21.46 -4.69 -11.17
N GLN A 70 -22.47 -3.83 -11.29
CA GLN A 70 -22.68 -2.69 -10.40
C GLN A 70 -22.97 -3.09 -8.93
N GLU A 71 -23.65 -4.22 -8.66
CA GLU A 71 -23.88 -4.70 -7.28
C GLU A 71 -22.55 -5.07 -6.60
N LEU A 72 -21.67 -5.75 -7.35
CA LEU A 72 -20.34 -6.13 -6.88
C LEU A 72 -19.47 -4.88 -6.61
N ALA A 73 -19.47 -3.92 -7.54
CA ALA A 73 -18.75 -2.66 -7.37
C ALA A 73 -19.21 -1.88 -6.13
N THR A 74 -20.52 -1.75 -5.91
CA THR A 74 -21.10 -1.10 -4.72
C THR A 74 -20.68 -1.83 -3.44
N THR A 75 -20.77 -3.17 -3.43
CA THR A 75 -20.37 -4.01 -2.28
C THR A 75 -18.88 -3.85 -1.94
N ILE A 76 -18.02 -3.84 -2.96
CA ILE A 76 -16.57 -3.66 -2.81
C ILE A 76 -16.24 -2.23 -2.36
N GLN A 77 -16.99 -1.23 -2.79
CA GLN A 77 -16.75 0.16 -2.40
C GLN A 77 -17.15 0.45 -0.94
N GLU A 78 -18.28 -0.10 -0.48
CA GLU A 78 -18.78 0.13 0.87
C GLU A 78 -18.05 -0.73 1.93
N GLU A 79 -17.92 -2.05 1.71
CA GLU A 79 -17.34 -2.98 2.69
C GLU A 79 -15.93 -3.48 2.33
N TYR A 80 -15.14 -2.70 1.58
CA TYR A 80 -13.82 -3.07 1.06
C TYR A 80 -12.94 -3.84 2.06
N TYR A 81 -12.74 -3.29 3.26
CA TYR A 81 -11.85 -3.89 4.25
C TYR A 81 -12.30 -5.29 4.74
N ARG A 82 -13.61 -5.58 4.69
CA ARG A 82 -14.17 -6.89 5.05
C ARG A 82 -14.01 -7.89 3.91
N VAL A 83 -14.26 -7.48 2.67
CA VAL A 83 -14.22 -8.37 1.48
C VAL A 83 -12.81 -8.55 0.92
N TYR A 84 -11.88 -7.64 1.17
CA TYR A 84 -10.51 -7.66 0.61
C TYR A 84 -9.75 -9.00 0.77
N PRO A 85 -9.77 -9.70 1.93
CA PRO A 85 -9.12 -11.01 2.06
C PRO A 85 -9.74 -12.09 1.13
N TYR A 86 -11.02 -11.95 0.81
CA TYR A 86 -11.74 -12.83 -0.10
C TYR A 86 -11.44 -12.49 -1.56
N LEU A 87 -11.29 -11.21 -1.92
CA LEU A 87 -10.81 -10.80 -3.25
C LEU A 87 -9.40 -11.37 -3.53
N CYS A 88 -8.49 -11.28 -2.56
CA CYS A 88 -7.16 -11.90 -2.64
C CYS A 88 -7.23 -13.44 -2.77
N ARG A 89 -8.27 -14.07 -2.19
CA ARG A 89 -8.51 -15.51 -2.34
C ARG A 89 -9.09 -15.86 -3.71
N ALA A 90 -9.94 -15.03 -4.29
CA ALA A 90 -10.43 -15.19 -5.67
C ALA A 90 -9.27 -15.12 -6.67
N VAL A 91 -8.37 -14.13 -6.57
CA VAL A 91 -7.16 -14.06 -7.42
C VAL A 91 -6.27 -15.29 -7.23
N ARG A 92 -6.11 -15.81 -6.01
CA ARG A 92 -5.36 -17.07 -5.78
C ARG A 92 -6.00 -18.27 -6.48
N ASN A 93 -7.33 -18.36 -6.52
CA ASN A 93 -8.01 -19.42 -7.28
C ASN A 93 -7.75 -19.25 -8.78
N PHE A 94 -8.07 -18.06 -9.31
CA PHE A 94 -7.94 -17.71 -10.72
C PHE A 94 -6.52 -17.97 -11.27
N ALA A 95 -5.48 -17.55 -10.55
CA ALA A 95 -4.09 -17.76 -10.93
C ALA A 95 -3.65 -19.24 -10.87
N ARG A 96 -4.25 -20.05 -9.98
CA ARG A 96 -4.00 -21.50 -9.91
C ARG A 96 -4.68 -22.25 -11.05
N ASP A 97 -5.84 -21.76 -11.49
CA ASP A 97 -6.62 -22.41 -12.53
C ASP A 97 -6.01 -22.14 -13.94
N HIS A 98 -5.24 -21.05 -14.09
CA HIS A 98 -4.45 -20.71 -15.29
C HIS A 98 -2.96 -21.12 -15.22
N GLY A 99 -2.42 -21.49 -14.05
CA GLY A 99 -0.98 -21.74 -13.90
C GLY A 99 -0.56 -22.52 -12.65
N ASN A 100 0.62 -23.14 -12.71
CA ASN A 100 1.17 -23.91 -11.59
C ASN A 100 1.84 -23.00 -10.55
N VAL A 101 1.02 -22.35 -9.72
CA VAL A 101 1.46 -21.43 -8.66
C VAL A 101 2.00 -22.20 -7.44
N PRO A 102 3.12 -21.76 -6.82
CA PRO A 102 3.58 -22.29 -5.54
C PRO A 102 2.54 -22.12 -4.41
N LEU A 103 2.22 -23.20 -3.70
CA LEU A 103 1.18 -23.24 -2.65
C LEU A 103 1.33 -22.18 -1.54
N ASN A 104 2.54 -21.70 -1.29
CA ASN A 104 2.84 -20.72 -0.24
C ASN A 104 2.80 -19.26 -0.75
N LYS A 105 2.60 -19.02 -2.05
CA LYS A 105 2.54 -17.67 -2.61
C LYS A 105 1.24 -16.98 -2.20
N GLU A 106 1.36 -15.75 -1.72
CA GLU A 106 0.21 -14.87 -1.50
C GLU A 106 0.05 -13.92 -2.67
N PHE A 107 -1.20 -13.53 -2.91
CA PHE A 107 -1.57 -12.60 -3.96
C PHE A 107 -2.38 -11.46 -3.37
N TYR A 108 -2.24 -10.28 -3.96
CA TYR A 108 -2.95 -9.06 -3.59
C TYR A 108 -3.73 -8.51 -4.78
N VAL A 109 -4.72 -7.67 -4.48
CA VAL A 109 -5.53 -6.97 -5.49
C VAL A 109 -5.28 -5.48 -5.34
N ALA A 110 -4.84 -4.84 -6.40
CA ALA A 110 -4.70 -3.38 -6.47
C ALA A 110 -5.81 -2.83 -7.38
N LEU A 111 -6.68 -2.00 -6.81
CA LEU A 111 -7.77 -1.39 -7.57
C LEU A 111 -7.32 -0.04 -8.17
N GLU A 112 -7.59 0.16 -9.45
CA GLU A 112 -7.30 1.40 -10.18
C GLU A 112 -8.58 2.07 -10.70
N ASP A 113 -8.43 3.24 -11.34
CA ASP A 113 -9.50 3.97 -12.05
C ASP A 113 -10.79 4.32 -11.27
N LEU A 114 -10.74 4.43 -9.93
CA LEU A 114 -11.90 4.93 -9.19
C LEU A 114 -12.38 6.29 -9.72
N PRO A 115 -13.66 6.47 -10.06
CA PRO A 115 -14.14 7.71 -10.67
C PRO A 115 -14.10 8.89 -9.69
N THR A 116 -14.41 8.65 -8.41
CA THR A 116 -14.47 9.71 -7.38
C THR A 116 -13.13 9.89 -6.66
N ARG A 117 -12.51 11.06 -6.84
CA ARG A 117 -11.34 11.52 -6.08
C ARG A 117 -11.78 12.33 -4.87
N ASN A 118 -11.22 12.05 -3.69
CA ASN A 118 -11.61 12.67 -2.42
C ASN A 118 -10.41 13.41 -1.80
N LYS A 119 -10.68 14.52 -1.11
CA LYS A 119 -9.65 15.34 -0.47
C LYS A 119 -9.33 14.80 0.92
N ILE A 120 -8.12 15.06 1.41
CA ILE A 120 -7.70 14.66 2.77
C ILE A 120 -8.62 15.23 3.86
N ARG A 121 -9.27 16.38 3.63
CA ARG A 121 -10.25 16.99 4.56
C ARG A 121 -11.60 16.31 4.62
N GLU A 122 -11.97 15.56 3.58
CA GLU A 122 -13.26 14.86 3.45
C GLU A 122 -13.21 13.47 4.13
N LEU A 123 -12.02 13.02 4.55
CA LEU A 123 -11.80 11.78 5.29
C LEU A 123 -12.32 11.89 6.73
N SER A 124 -13.60 11.57 6.92
CA SER A 124 -14.25 11.42 8.22
C SER A 124 -14.28 9.96 8.68
N SER A 125 -14.71 9.72 9.92
CA SER A 125 -14.92 8.37 10.47
C SER A 125 -15.95 7.55 9.69
N MET A 126 -16.86 8.17 8.94
CA MET A 126 -17.84 7.47 8.10
C MET A 126 -17.22 6.77 6.89
N ARG A 127 -15.97 7.10 6.53
CA ARG A 127 -15.24 6.50 5.40
C ARG A 127 -14.28 5.40 5.82
N ILE A 128 -14.26 5.02 7.10
CA ILE A 128 -13.44 3.91 7.61
C ILE A 128 -13.91 2.61 6.94
N GLY A 129 -12.97 1.81 6.44
CA GLY A 129 -13.26 0.52 5.79
C GLY A 129 -13.78 0.59 4.34
N THR A 130 -14.27 1.75 3.89
CA THR A 130 -14.69 2.02 2.50
C THR A 130 -13.50 2.13 1.55
N LEU A 131 -13.69 1.85 0.26
CA LEU A 131 -12.71 2.13 -0.79
C LEU A 131 -12.75 3.61 -1.19
N VAL A 132 -11.59 4.25 -1.19
CA VAL A 132 -11.44 5.68 -1.45
C VAL A 132 -10.18 5.92 -2.29
N LYS A 133 -10.27 6.83 -3.27
CA LYS A 133 -9.09 7.42 -3.92
C LYS A 133 -8.80 8.80 -3.32
N ILE A 134 -7.58 9.01 -2.87
CA ILE A 134 -7.10 10.28 -2.29
C ILE A 134 -5.85 10.77 -3.02
N SER A 135 -5.61 12.08 -3.03
CA SER A 135 -4.38 12.66 -3.58
C SER A 135 -3.55 13.40 -2.53
N GLY A 136 -2.24 13.43 -2.74
CA GLY A 136 -1.35 14.22 -1.91
C GLY A 136 0.03 14.35 -2.52
N GLN A 137 0.78 15.35 -2.04
CA GLN A 137 2.22 15.40 -2.28
C GLN A 137 2.93 14.55 -1.24
N VAL A 138 3.86 13.70 -1.66
CA VAL A 138 4.68 12.88 -0.77
C VAL A 138 5.73 13.76 -0.11
N VAL A 139 5.68 13.88 1.22
CA VAL A 139 6.63 14.69 1.99
C VAL A 139 7.81 13.86 2.50
N ARG A 140 7.53 12.61 2.91
CA ARG A 140 8.55 11.73 3.49
C ARG A 140 8.20 10.26 3.29
N THR A 141 9.12 9.53 2.71
CA THR A 141 9.16 8.06 2.75
C THR A 141 9.93 7.60 4.01
N HIS A 142 9.53 6.48 4.59
CA HIS A 142 10.31 5.74 5.58
C HIS A 142 10.96 4.54 4.87
N PRO A 143 12.07 3.98 5.39
CA PRO A 143 12.65 2.75 4.85
C PRO A 143 11.64 1.60 4.91
N VAL A 144 11.86 0.62 4.03
CA VAL A 144 11.08 -0.62 3.98
C VAL A 144 11.40 -1.49 5.20
N HIS A 145 10.38 -2.10 5.78
CA HIS A 145 10.50 -3.04 6.89
C HIS A 145 9.58 -4.25 6.67
N PRO A 146 9.98 -5.47 7.06
CA PRO A 146 9.09 -6.63 6.98
C PRO A 146 8.00 -6.55 8.07
N GLU A 147 6.73 -6.58 7.67
CA GLU A 147 5.56 -6.72 8.55
C GLU A 147 5.17 -8.19 8.67
N LEU A 148 5.02 -8.69 9.89
CA LEU A 148 4.47 -10.02 10.16
C LEU A 148 2.93 -9.98 9.95
N VAL A 149 2.43 -10.64 8.91
CA VAL A 149 0.98 -10.74 8.63
C VAL A 149 0.36 -11.93 9.33
N SER A 150 1.05 -13.08 9.27
CA SER A 150 0.55 -14.36 9.80
C SER A 150 1.68 -15.07 10.54
N GLY A 151 1.53 -15.21 11.86
CA GLY A 151 2.52 -15.85 12.72
C GLY A 151 2.25 -17.35 12.87
N THR A 152 3.30 -18.15 12.73
CA THR A 152 3.33 -19.53 13.22
C THR A 152 3.96 -19.55 14.60
N PHE A 153 3.20 -19.96 15.62
CA PHE A 153 3.64 -19.94 17.01
C PHE A 153 3.88 -21.36 17.54
N GLN A 154 5.06 -21.61 18.10
CA GLN A 154 5.37 -22.84 18.82
C GLN A 154 5.01 -22.69 20.30
N CYS A 155 4.24 -23.65 20.83
CA CYS A 155 3.99 -23.74 22.27
C CYS A 155 5.24 -24.25 23.00
N MET A 156 5.76 -23.51 23.99
CA MET A 156 6.96 -23.95 24.73
C MET A 156 6.73 -25.21 25.59
N ASP A 157 5.48 -25.48 25.97
CA ASP A 157 5.14 -26.53 26.94
C ASP A 157 4.87 -27.90 26.28
N CYS A 158 4.22 -27.93 25.11
CA CYS A 158 3.88 -29.16 24.37
C CYS A 158 4.44 -29.20 22.95
N GLN A 159 5.28 -28.23 22.57
CA GLN A 159 5.93 -28.09 21.26
C GLN A 159 5.00 -28.00 20.03
N ALA A 160 3.68 -28.01 20.23
CA ALA A 160 2.69 -27.89 19.16
C ALA A 160 2.83 -26.58 18.38
N LEU A 161 2.74 -26.68 17.04
CA LEU A 161 2.79 -25.55 16.12
C LEU A 161 1.37 -25.04 15.81
N ILE A 162 1.09 -23.80 16.23
CA ILE A 162 -0.13 -23.06 15.94
C ILE A 162 0.14 -22.20 14.70
N LYS A 163 -0.18 -22.73 13.52
CA LYS A 163 -0.05 -22.03 12.24
C LYS A 163 -1.19 -21.04 12.01
N ASP A 164 -0.90 -20.05 11.18
CA ASP A 164 -1.83 -19.06 10.64
C ASP A 164 -2.57 -18.23 11.70
N VAL A 165 -1.82 -17.62 12.63
CA VAL A 165 -2.35 -16.65 13.59
C VAL A 165 -2.22 -15.23 13.00
N PRO A 166 -3.32 -14.61 12.52
CA PRO A 166 -3.26 -13.30 11.88
C PRO A 166 -2.84 -12.21 12.87
N GLN A 167 -2.02 -11.28 12.41
CA GLN A 167 -1.57 -10.13 13.17
C GLN A 167 -2.28 -8.87 12.66
N GLN A 168 -2.81 -8.05 13.57
CA GLN A 168 -3.61 -6.86 13.23
C GLN A 168 -2.95 -5.59 13.78
N PHE A 169 -1.94 -5.08 13.06
CA PHE A 169 -1.16 -3.88 13.41
C PHE A 169 -0.51 -3.89 14.81
N LYS A 170 -0.48 -5.06 15.47
CA LYS A 170 0.13 -5.32 16.77
C LYS A 170 0.60 -6.78 16.78
N TYR A 171 1.68 -7.04 17.52
CA TYR A 171 2.07 -8.41 17.83
C TYR A 171 1.07 -9.02 18.82
N SER A 172 0.33 -10.02 18.38
CA SER A 172 -0.66 -10.77 19.15
C SER A 172 -0.32 -12.26 19.12
N PRO A 173 0.33 -12.80 20.18
CA PRO A 173 0.48 -14.24 20.34
C PRO A 173 -0.89 -14.89 20.63
N PRO A 174 -1.06 -16.19 20.33
CA PRO A 174 -2.27 -16.92 20.70
C PRO A 174 -2.43 -16.95 22.23
N THR A 175 -3.68 -16.96 22.71
CA THR A 175 -4.02 -16.95 24.15
C THR A 175 -4.31 -18.34 24.72
N ILE A 176 -4.51 -19.34 23.86
CA ILE A 176 -4.86 -20.72 24.20
C ILE A 176 -4.11 -21.65 23.24
N CYS A 177 -3.55 -22.74 23.75
CA CYS A 177 -2.92 -23.77 22.92
C CYS A 177 -3.97 -24.64 22.21
N ARG A 178 -3.74 -25.03 20.95
CA ARG A 178 -4.64 -25.95 20.22
C ARG A 178 -4.66 -27.38 20.78
N ASN A 179 -3.64 -27.78 21.53
CA ASN A 179 -3.57 -29.11 22.15
C ASN A 179 -4.43 -29.13 23.43
N PRO A 180 -5.49 -29.95 23.52
CA PRO A 180 -6.40 -29.97 24.67
C PRO A 180 -5.74 -30.41 25.99
N VAL A 181 -4.60 -31.11 25.92
CA VAL A 181 -3.82 -31.53 27.11
C VAL A 181 -2.93 -30.38 27.63
N CYS A 182 -2.74 -29.31 26.84
CA CYS A 182 -1.81 -28.23 27.17
C CYS A 182 -2.54 -27.01 27.79
N SER A 183 -2.26 -26.73 29.05
CA SER A 183 -2.82 -25.58 29.80
C SER A 183 -2.13 -24.23 29.53
N ASN A 184 -1.19 -24.17 28.57
CA ASN A 184 -0.44 -22.96 28.26
C ASN A 184 -1.30 -21.84 27.64
N ARG A 185 -1.12 -20.62 28.15
CA ARG A 185 -1.87 -19.41 27.74
C ARG A 185 -0.99 -18.19 27.41
N SER A 186 0.35 -18.33 27.49
CA SER A 186 1.25 -17.18 27.31
C SER A 186 2.65 -17.52 26.78
N ARG A 187 3.15 -18.75 27.00
CA ARG A 187 4.51 -19.17 26.60
C ARG A 187 4.53 -19.66 25.16
N PHE A 188 4.37 -18.73 24.23
CA PHE A 188 4.43 -19.00 22.79
C PHE A 188 5.64 -18.30 22.16
N HIS A 189 6.43 -19.06 21.42
CA HIS A 189 7.56 -18.57 20.65
C HIS A 189 7.17 -18.44 19.17
N LEU A 190 7.57 -17.35 18.50
CA LEU A 190 7.30 -17.17 17.08
C LEU A 190 8.34 -17.93 16.26
N ASP A 191 7.90 -18.88 15.44
CA ASP A 191 8.74 -19.53 14.43
C ASP A 191 8.83 -18.63 13.21
N THR A 192 9.91 -17.86 13.10
CA THR A 192 10.12 -16.91 12.00
C THR A 192 10.22 -17.59 10.64
N HIS A 193 10.77 -18.81 10.56
CA HIS A 193 10.95 -19.52 9.29
C HIS A 193 9.63 -20.05 8.70
N LYS A 194 8.62 -20.29 9.54
CA LYS A 194 7.27 -20.71 9.11
C LYS A 194 6.22 -19.60 9.22
N SER A 195 6.64 -18.37 9.50
CA SER A 195 5.76 -17.20 9.56
C SER A 195 5.77 -16.45 8.23
N LYS A 196 4.67 -15.75 7.95
CA LYS A 196 4.51 -14.97 6.71
C LYS A 196 4.79 -13.50 6.97
N PHE A 197 5.76 -12.99 6.24
CA PHE A 197 6.14 -11.58 6.23
C PHE A 197 5.81 -10.97 4.88
N ILE A 198 5.50 -9.68 4.87
CA ILE A 198 5.36 -8.86 3.67
C ILE A 198 6.21 -7.62 3.82
N ASP A 199 6.60 -7.01 2.71
CA ASP A 199 7.19 -5.68 2.76
C ASP A 199 6.14 -4.63 3.15
N PHE A 200 6.51 -3.77 4.08
CA PHE A 200 5.71 -2.67 4.60
C PHE A 200 6.52 -1.39 4.51
N GLN A 201 5.88 -0.32 4.04
CA GLN A 201 6.47 1.00 4.01
C GLN A 201 5.49 2.04 4.53
N LYS A 202 5.99 2.98 5.33
CA LYS A 202 5.21 4.11 5.82
C LYS A 202 5.56 5.37 5.03
N VAL A 203 4.60 5.95 4.35
CA VAL A 203 4.74 7.21 3.61
C VAL A 203 3.91 8.29 4.29
N ARG A 204 4.41 9.53 4.34
CA ARG A 204 3.63 10.69 4.81
C ARG A 204 3.33 11.60 3.63
N ILE A 205 2.05 11.82 3.38
CA ILE A 205 1.56 12.74 2.37
C ILE A 205 1.03 14.03 2.99
N GLN A 206 0.90 15.07 2.17
CA GLN A 206 0.35 16.37 2.51
C GLN A 206 -0.67 16.82 1.45
N GLU A 207 -1.66 17.61 1.88
CA GLU A 207 -2.66 18.23 1.01
C GLU A 207 -2.00 18.97 -0.16
N THR A 208 -2.54 18.80 -1.37
CA THR A 208 -2.00 19.47 -2.56
C THR A 208 -2.31 20.98 -2.53
N GLN A 209 -1.38 21.80 -3.03
CA GLN A 209 -1.51 23.27 -3.00
C GLN A 209 -2.79 23.80 -3.67
N ALA A 210 -3.33 23.08 -4.66
CA ALA A 210 -4.56 23.44 -5.35
C ALA A 210 -5.83 23.23 -4.49
N GLU A 211 -5.78 22.36 -3.48
CA GLU A 211 -6.91 22.02 -2.61
C GLU A 211 -6.91 22.83 -1.30
N LEU A 212 -5.88 23.64 -1.04
CA LEU A 212 -5.74 24.35 0.24
C LEU A 212 -6.72 25.52 0.40
N PRO A 213 -7.57 25.52 1.45
CA PRO A 213 -8.40 26.68 1.75
C PRO A 213 -7.54 27.82 2.30
N ARG A 214 -7.88 29.06 1.91
CA ARG A 214 -7.15 30.27 2.29
C ARG A 214 -7.02 30.39 3.82
N GLY A 215 -5.81 30.69 4.29
CA GLY A 215 -5.52 30.86 5.72
C GLY A 215 -5.43 29.58 6.56
N SER A 216 -5.53 28.38 5.94
CA SER A 216 -5.33 27.11 6.65
C SER A 216 -3.93 26.55 6.47
N ILE A 217 -3.43 25.89 7.52
CA ILE A 217 -2.24 25.03 7.44
C ILE A 217 -2.60 23.74 6.67
N PRO A 218 -1.76 23.26 5.75
CA PRO A 218 -1.93 21.97 5.07
C PRO A 218 -1.92 20.80 6.06
N ARG A 219 -2.92 19.92 5.99
CA ARG A 219 -2.92 18.67 6.78
C ARG A 219 -1.98 17.63 6.16
N SER A 220 -1.54 16.70 6.99
CA SER A 220 -0.77 15.53 6.56
C SER A 220 -1.44 14.24 7.04
N LEU A 221 -1.25 13.16 6.27
CA LEU A 221 -1.80 11.85 6.57
C LEU A 221 -0.70 10.80 6.42
N ASP A 222 -0.72 9.81 7.31
CA ASP A 222 0.17 8.66 7.25
C ASP A 222 -0.48 7.57 6.36
N ILE A 223 0.22 7.21 5.28
CA ILE A 223 -0.11 6.11 4.38
C ILE A 223 0.75 4.89 4.71
N VAL A 224 0.12 3.72 4.65
CA VAL A 224 0.75 2.41 4.68
C VAL A 224 0.69 1.82 3.28
N LEU A 225 1.87 1.50 2.73
CA LEU A 225 2.05 0.72 1.51
C LEU A 225 2.50 -0.70 1.90
N ARG A 226 2.08 -1.69 1.12
CA ARG A 226 2.35 -3.11 1.36
C ARG A 226 2.70 -3.84 0.08
N ALA A 227 3.48 -4.91 0.21
CA ALA A 227 3.89 -5.78 -0.90
C ALA A 227 4.46 -4.96 -2.06
N GLU A 228 4.01 -5.22 -3.29
CA GLU A 228 4.55 -4.62 -4.52
C GLU A 228 4.36 -3.10 -4.63
N ALA A 229 3.41 -2.51 -3.88
CA ALA A 229 3.19 -1.06 -3.86
C ALA A 229 4.29 -0.28 -3.10
N VAL A 230 5.22 -0.97 -2.43
CA VAL A 230 6.35 -0.37 -1.72
C VAL A 230 7.35 0.27 -2.70
N GLU A 231 8.00 1.38 -2.29
CA GLU A 231 8.97 2.16 -3.08
C GLU A 231 8.46 2.79 -4.40
N THR A 232 7.18 2.60 -4.75
CA THR A 232 6.50 3.29 -5.87
C THR A 232 6.44 4.81 -5.70
N ALA A 233 6.18 5.29 -4.48
CA ALA A 233 6.06 6.71 -4.16
C ALA A 233 7.39 7.29 -3.66
N GLN A 234 7.94 8.31 -4.33
CA GLN A 234 9.16 9.02 -3.90
C GLN A 234 8.86 10.41 -3.33
N ALA A 235 9.82 10.96 -2.58
CA ALA A 235 9.64 12.24 -1.90
C ALA A 235 9.64 13.42 -2.89
N GLY A 236 8.57 14.21 -2.87
CA GLY A 236 8.32 15.31 -3.80
C GLY A 236 7.18 15.03 -4.79
N ASP A 237 6.87 13.76 -5.04
CA ASP A 237 5.88 13.35 -6.04
C ASP A 237 4.44 13.69 -5.67
N ARG A 238 3.57 13.74 -6.69
CA ARG A 238 2.13 13.89 -6.55
C ARG A 238 1.45 12.62 -7.02
N CYS A 239 1.05 11.80 -6.06
CA CYS A 239 0.45 10.50 -6.32
C CYS A 239 -1.02 10.50 -5.88
N ASP A 240 -1.82 9.71 -6.59
CA ASP A 240 -3.10 9.22 -6.14
C ASP A 240 -2.91 7.86 -5.47
N PHE A 241 -3.56 7.70 -4.33
CA PHE A 241 -3.54 6.50 -3.52
C PHE A 241 -4.95 5.94 -3.47
N THR A 242 -5.13 4.70 -3.91
CA THR A 242 -6.39 3.96 -3.78
C THR A 242 -6.28 2.96 -2.64
N GLY A 243 -7.28 2.90 -1.78
CA GLY A 243 -7.34 1.94 -0.68
C GLY A 243 -8.40 2.32 0.34
N ALA A 244 -8.19 1.95 1.61
CA ALA A 244 -9.15 2.20 2.68
C ALA A 244 -8.58 3.01 3.83
N LEU A 245 -9.42 3.86 4.40
CA LEU A 245 -9.13 4.52 5.67
C LEU A 245 -9.25 3.50 6.80
N ILE A 246 -8.19 3.33 7.58
CA ILE A 246 -8.11 2.40 8.70
C ILE A 246 -7.83 3.13 10.01
N VAL A 247 -8.08 2.43 11.12
CA VAL A 247 -7.84 2.92 12.47
C VAL A 247 -6.74 2.10 13.10
N VAL A 248 -5.63 2.75 13.46
CA VAL A 248 -4.47 2.08 14.07
C VAL A 248 -4.39 2.49 15.55
N PRO A 249 -4.36 1.54 16.51
CA PRO A 249 -4.20 1.84 17.93
C PRO A 249 -2.79 2.33 18.23
N ASP A 250 -2.62 3.25 19.19
CA ASP A 250 -1.29 3.56 19.72
C ASP A 250 -0.82 2.46 20.68
N VAL A 251 -0.05 1.51 20.14
CA VAL A 251 0.54 0.40 20.90
C VAL A 251 1.47 0.85 22.03
N SER A 252 2.00 2.07 21.99
CA SER A 252 2.83 2.63 23.07
C SER A 252 1.99 2.83 24.33
N GLN A 253 0.82 3.43 24.17
CA GLN A 253 -0.13 3.69 25.25
C GLN A 253 -0.81 2.40 25.76
N LEU A 254 -0.89 1.36 24.91
CA LEU A 254 -1.36 0.03 25.33
C LEU A 254 -0.37 -0.72 26.25
N ARG A 255 0.92 -0.38 26.24
CA ARG A 255 1.98 -1.06 27.02
C ARG A 255 2.29 -0.39 28.38
N THR A 256 1.84 0.84 28.60
CA THR A 256 2.04 1.55 29.88
C THR A 256 1.36 0.81 31.04
N PRO A 257 2.09 0.41 32.11
CA PRO A 257 1.49 -0.28 33.26
C PRO A 257 0.50 0.59 34.02
N GLY A 258 -0.58 -0.01 34.54
CA GLY A 258 -1.60 0.65 35.38
C GLY A 258 -2.95 0.81 34.68
N VAL A 259 -2.97 1.26 33.42
CA VAL A 259 -4.15 1.27 32.52
C VAL A 259 -4.78 -0.13 32.31
N ARG A 260 -6.11 -0.32 32.38
CA ARG A 260 -6.84 -1.49 31.82
C ARG A 260 -7.95 -1.08 30.85
N ALA A 261 -8.30 -1.97 29.92
CA ALA A 261 -9.55 -1.88 29.17
C ALA A 261 -10.18 -3.28 29.13
N GLU A 262 -11.46 -3.37 29.45
CA GLU A 262 -12.25 -4.58 29.22
C GLU A 262 -13.52 -4.23 28.45
N THR A 263 -13.78 -5.01 27.40
CA THR A 263 -15.15 -5.24 26.94
C THR A 263 -15.75 -6.23 27.93
N SER A 264 -16.73 -5.78 28.73
CA SER A 264 -17.23 -6.55 29.89
C SER A 264 -17.76 -7.93 29.49
N THR A 265 -17.03 -8.99 29.85
CA THR A 265 -17.59 -10.34 29.91
C THR A 265 -18.51 -10.43 31.11
N ARG A 266 -19.83 -10.40 30.87
CA ARG A 266 -20.84 -10.66 31.90
C ARG A 266 -20.68 -12.10 32.42
N MET A 267 -20.22 -12.26 33.66
CA MET A 267 -20.36 -13.53 34.36
C MET A 267 -21.84 -13.76 34.69
N ALA A 268 -22.36 -14.90 34.27
CA ALA A 268 -23.74 -15.30 34.55
C ALA A 268 -23.82 -16.20 35.79
N GLY A 269 -24.68 -15.82 36.74
CA GLY A 269 -25.34 -16.76 37.66
C GLY A 269 -24.58 -17.17 38.93
N GLY A 270 -25.07 -16.68 40.08
CA GLY A 270 -24.74 -17.20 41.41
C GLY A 270 -25.46 -16.43 42.52
N PRO A 271 -26.54 -16.97 43.12
CA PRO A 271 -27.31 -16.26 44.15
C PRO A 271 -26.93 -16.71 45.58
N GLN A 272 -26.52 -15.77 46.45
CA GLN A 272 -26.81 -15.69 47.90
C GLN A 272 -25.84 -14.72 48.62
N GLY A 273 -26.31 -14.08 49.69
CA GLY A 273 -25.43 -13.75 50.83
C GLY A 273 -24.94 -12.31 51.01
N PHE A 274 -25.82 -11.46 51.56
CA PHE A 274 -25.58 -10.54 52.70
C PHE A 274 -24.51 -9.41 52.70
N GLU A 275 -24.94 -8.30 53.33
CA GLU A 275 -24.17 -7.25 54.03
C GLU A 275 -23.06 -6.45 53.32
N SER A 276 -23.45 -5.24 52.89
CA SER A 276 -22.97 -3.97 53.47
C SER A 276 -21.47 -3.84 53.83
N GLU A 277 -20.58 -4.04 52.86
CA GLU A 277 -19.27 -3.38 52.86
C GLU A 277 -19.10 -2.58 51.56
N GLY A 278 -18.76 -1.29 51.69
CA GLY A 278 -18.68 -0.38 50.55
C GLY A 278 -17.68 -0.85 49.50
N VAL A 279 -18.00 -0.70 48.21
CA VAL A 279 -17.34 -1.39 47.09
C VAL A 279 -15.85 -1.02 46.93
N ARG A 280 -14.98 -1.65 47.72
CA ARG A 280 -13.50 -1.58 47.62
C ARG A 280 -12.95 -2.35 46.40
N GLY A 281 -13.73 -2.46 45.33
CA GLY A 281 -13.37 -3.09 44.06
C GLY A 281 -13.13 -2.11 42.90
N LEU A 282 -13.64 -0.87 42.96
CA LEU A 282 -13.56 0.06 41.81
C LEU A 282 -12.14 0.59 41.51
N LYS A 283 -11.18 0.47 42.43
CA LYS A 283 -9.76 0.82 42.15
C LYS A 283 -9.03 -0.18 41.25
N ALA A 284 -9.60 -1.38 41.00
CA ALA A 284 -9.05 -2.35 40.05
C ALA A 284 -9.56 -2.13 38.60
N LEU A 285 -10.59 -1.31 38.43
CA LEU A 285 -11.26 -1.03 37.14
C LEU A 285 -10.92 0.37 36.64
N GLY A 286 -9.62 0.61 36.39
CA GLY A 286 -9.19 1.81 35.70
C GLY A 286 -9.63 1.81 34.24
N VAL A 287 -10.10 2.95 33.74
CA VAL A 287 -10.50 3.15 32.34
C VAL A 287 -9.28 3.56 31.52
N ARG A 288 -8.84 2.76 30.54
CA ARG A 288 -7.90 3.23 29.50
C ARG A 288 -8.63 4.19 28.55
N GLU A 289 -8.03 5.34 28.34
CA GLU A 289 -8.26 6.08 27.11
C GLU A 289 -7.64 5.29 25.94
N LEU A 290 -8.48 4.73 25.08
CA LEU A 290 -8.04 4.04 23.87
C LEU A 290 -7.80 5.09 22.78
N SER A 291 -6.57 5.60 22.72
CA SER A 291 -6.17 6.49 21.64
C SER A 291 -5.98 5.72 20.33
N TYR A 292 -6.64 6.23 19.31
CA TYR A 292 -6.61 5.71 17.96
C TYR A 292 -6.20 6.82 17.01
N ARG A 293 -5.38 6.50 16.01
CA ARG A 293 -5.07 7.39 14.91
C ARG A 293 -5.66 6.85 13.61
N LEU A 294 -6.14 7.76 12.77
CA LEU A 294 -6.46 7.45 11.38
C LEU A 294 -5.14 7.23 10.62
N ALA A 295 -5.11 6.20 9.78
CA ALA A 295 -4.09 5.96 8.79
C ALA A 295 -4.76 5.48 7.50
N PHE A 296 -4.11 5.66 6.36
CA PHE A 296 -4.64 5.19 5.09
C PHE A 296 -3.87 3.95 4.64
N LEU A 297 -4.58 2.84 4.39
CA LEU A 297 -4.00 1.62 3.84
C LEU A 297 -4.21 1.63 2.34
N ALA A 298 -3.18 1.95 1.56
CA ALA A 298 -3.26 1.94 0.11
C ALA A 298 -2.99 0.53 -0.43
N CYS A 299 -3.78 0.12 -1.42
CA CYS A 299 -3.56 -1.06 -2.25
C CYS A 299 -2.90 -0.72 -3.59
N ASN A 300 -3.06 0.51 -4.06
CA ASN A 300 -2.48 1.00 -5.31
C ASN A 300 -1.95 2.43 -5.15
N VAL A 301 -0.91 2.76 -5.93
CA VAL A 301 -0.27 4.07 -6.02
C VAL A 301 -0.06 4.38 -7.50
N ALA A 302 -0.57 5.52 -7.96
CA ALA A 302 -0.40 6.00 -9.33
C ALA A 302 0.01 7.48 -9.33
N PRO A 303 0.74 7.98 -10.34
CA PRO A 303 0.94 9.42 -10.50
C PRO A 303 -0.38 10.13 -10.78
N THR A 304 -0.55 11.33 -10.24
CA THR A 304 -1.76 12.14 -10.49
C THR A 304 -1.94 12.52 -11.95
N ASN A 305 -0.86 12.82 -12.65
CA ASN A 305 -0.84 13.16 -14.06
C ASN A 305 0.33 12.40 -14.71
N PRO A 306 0.12 11.21 -15.34
CA PRO A 306 1.14 10.61 -16.18
C PRO A 306 1.48 11.61 -17.30
N ARG A 307 2.76 11.97 -17.43
CA ARG A 307 3.16 13.10 -18.31
C ARG A 307 3.10 12.78 -19.80
N PHE A 308 3.11 11.50 -20.16
CA PHE A 308 2.96 10.96 -21.52
C PHE A 308 2.34 9.55 -21.45
N GLY A 309 1.61 9.14 -22.48
CA GLY A 309 1.34 7.72 -22.82
C GLY A 309 0.56 6.85 -21.82
N GLY A 310 0.04 7.40 -20.73
CA GLY A 310 -0.82 6.69 -19.77
C GLY A 310 -0.11 5.71 -18.81
N LYS A 311 1.17 5.35 -19.03
CA LYS A 311 2.00 4.57 -18.11
C LYS A 311 3.32 5.29 -17.81
N GLU A 312 3.87 5.10 -16.62
CA GLU A 312 5.15 5.73 -16.25
C GLU A 312 6.34 5.06 -16.92
N ILE A 313 7.35 5.85 -17.30
CA ILE A 313 8.66 5.37 -17.72
C ILE A 313 9.66 5.71 -16.61
N ARG A 314 10.23 4.68 -15.98
CA ARG A 314 11.34 4.83 -15.02
C ARG A 314 12.49 5.56 -15.72
N GLU A 315 13.17 6.50 -15.05
CA GLU A 315 14.18 7.37 -15.69
C GLU A 315 15.29 6.61 -16.42
N GLU A 316 15.56 5.36 -16.02
CA GLU A 316 16.59 4.49 -16.59
C GLU A 316 16.21 3.85 -17.95
N GLU A 317 14.92 3.86 -18.33
CA GLU A 317 14.38 3.20 -19.54
C GLU A 317 13.80 4.19 -20.57
N GLN A 318 14.03 5.49 -20.41
CA GLN A 318 13.53 6.55 -21.29
C GLN A 318 14.28 6.62 -22.63
N THR A 319 14.16 5.57 -23.45
CA THR A 319 14.55 5.61 -24.87
C THR A 319 13.48 6.29 -25.72
N ALA A 320 13.88 6.89 -26.84
CA ALA A 320 12.94 7.51 -27.78
C ALA A 320 11.94 6.50 -28.38
N GLU A 321 12.35 5.23 -28.47
CA GLU A 321 11.51 4.13 -28.97
C GLU A 321 10.45 3.72 -27.93
N SER A 322 10.81 3.66 -26.64
CA SER A 322 9.89 3.42 -25.53
C SER A 322 8.84 4.54 -25.42
N ILE A 323 9.26 5.81 -25.50
CA ILE A 323 8.34 6.95 -25.51
C ILE A 323 7.40 6.89 -26.72
N LYS A 324 7.93 6.56 -27.91
CA LYS A 324 7.12 6.44 -29.13
C LYS A 324 6.07 5.33 -29.05
N SER A 325 6.40 4.17 -28.48
CA SER A 325 5.45 3.04 -28.39
C SER A 325 4.26 3.31 -27.47
N GLN A 326 4.40 4.28 -26.55
CA GLN A 326 3.35 4.69 -25.62
C GLN A 326 2.51 5.88 -26.12
N MET A 327 2.92 6.55 -27.20
CA MET A 327 2.15 7.63 -27.81
C MET A 327 0.98 7.08 -28.64
N THR A 328 -0.18 7.73 -28.55
CA THR A 328 -1.24 7.49 -29.53
C THR A 328 -0.80 7.96 -30.92
N GLU A 329 -1.34 7.36 -31.98
CA GLU A 329 -0.99 7.74 -33.36
C GLU A 329 -1.14 9.25 -33.61
N LYS A 330 -2.21 9.86 -33.06
CA LYS A 330 -2.49 11.30 -33.18
C LYS A 330 -1.45 12.17 -32.47
N GLU A 331 -0.97 11.75 -31.30
CA GLU A 331 0.11 12.44 -30.59
C GLU A 331 1.43 12.31 -31.35
N TRP A 332 1.74 11.12 -31.84
CA TRP A 332 2.94 10.89 -32.65
C TRP A 332 2.93 11.68 -33.96
N GLU A 333 1.82 11.68 -34.70
CA GLU A 333 1.62 12.50 -35.90
C GLU A 333 1.82 13.99 -35.59
N LYS A 334 1.26 14.50 -34.48
CA LYS A 334 1.41 15.90 -34.10
C LYS A 334 2.85 16.24 -33.70
N VAL A 335 3.53 15.36 -32.96
CA VAL A 335 4.96 15.52 -32.61
C VAL A 335 5.83 15.48 -33.87
N PHE A 336 5.52 14.60 -34.81
CA PHE A 336 6.21 14.53 -36.10
C PHE A 336 5.99 15.80 -36.93
N GLU A 337 4.74 16.27 -37.06
CA GLU A 337 4.41 17.55 -37.73
C GLU A 337 5.19 18.72 -37.11
N MET A 338 5.20 18.85 -35.78
CA MET A 338 5.97 19.87 -35.07
C MET A 338 7.47 19.75 -35.37
N SER A 339 8.04 18.54 -35.45
CA SER A 339 9.45 18.34 -35.75
C SER A 339 9.87 18.82 -37.15
N GLN A 340 8.93 18.90 -38.10
CA GLN A 340 9.16 19.37 -39.47
C GLN A 340 8.89 20.88 -39.65
N ASP A 341 8.30 21.55 -38.66
CA ASP A 341 8.01 22.99 -38.72
C ASP A 341 9.30 23.83 -38.62
N LYS A 342 9.63 24.49 -39.74
CA LYS A 342 10.79 25.40 -39.83
C LYS A 342 10.69 26.61 -38.88
N ASN A 343 9.49 26.98 -38.47
CA ASN A 343 9.22 28.09 -37.57
C ASN A 343 8.94 27.64 -36.12
N LEU A 344 9.11 26.35 -35.80
CA LEU A 344 8.81 25.75 -34.49
C LEU A 344 9.37 26.58 -33.33
N TYR A 345 10.61 27.05 -33.44
CA TYR A 345 11.28 27.82 -32.38
C TYR A 345 10.55 29.15 -32.07
N HIS A 346 10.03 29.84 -33.10
CA HIS A 346 9.22 31.04 -32.89
C HIS A 346 7.83 30.69 -32.35
N ASN A 347 7.20 29.65 -32.91
CA ASN A 347 5.87 29.18 -32.54
C ASN A 347 5.78 28.67 -31.10
N LEU A 348 6.84 28.03 -30.59
CA LEU A 348 6.97 27.64 -29.17
C LEU A 348 7.14 28.86 -28.25
N CYS A 349 7.95 29.85 -28.65
CA CYS A 349 8.09 31.09 -27.86
C CYS A 349 6.79 31.90 -27.79
N SER A 350 6.00 31.97 -28.86
CA SER A 350 4.73 32.72 -28.89
C SER A 350 3.59 31.97 -28.19
N SER A 351 3.54 30.63 -28.30
CA SER A 351 2.54 29.81 -27.61
C SER A 351 2.73 29.71 -26.10
N LEU A 352 3.98 29.75 -25.61
CA LEU A 352 4.28 29.68 -24.17
C LEU A 352 4.15 31.04 -23.45
N PHE A 353 4.28 32.15 -24.18
CA PHE A 353 4.18 33.51 -23.63
C PHE A 353 3.20 34.44 -24.39
N PRO A 354 1.94 34.03 -24.64
CA PRO A 354 1.01 34.76 -25.51
C PRO A 354 0.56 36.11 -24.93
N THR A 355 0.62 36.28 -23.61
CA THR A 355 0.21 37.51 -22.90
C THR A 355 1.37 38.50 -22.67
N ILE A 356 2.59 38.16 -23.06
CA ILE A 356 3.79 38.98 -22.80
C ILE A 356 4.28 39.60 -24.12
N HIS A 357 4.13 40.91 -24.27
CA HIS A 357 4.65 41.65 -25.42
C HIS A 357 6.14 42.01 -25.24
N GLY A 358 6.94 41.87 -26.30
CA GLY A 358 8.37 42.21 -26.32
C GLY A 358 9.28 41.19 -25.61
N ASN A 359 10.56 41.57 -25.41
CA ASN A 359 11.62 40.79 -24.77
C ASN A 359 11.81 39.36 -25.34
N ASP A 360 11.74 39.22 -26.67
CA ASP A 360 11.74 37.90 -27.32
C ASP A 360 13.06 37.13 -27.14
N GLU A 361 14.20 37.80 -26.95
CA GLU A 361 15.47 37.15 -26.59
C GLU A 361 15.41 36.45 -25.23
N VAL A 362 14.70 37.05 -24.25
CA VAL A 362 14.52 36.46 -22.91
C VAL A 362 13.60 35.24 -23.00
N LYS A 363 12.50 35.33 -23.76
CA LYS A 363 11.59 34.20 -24.01
C LYS A 363 12.33 33.02 -24.67
N ARG A 364 13.16 33.30 -25.66
CA ARG A 364 14.04 32.34 -26.36
C ARG A 364 15.03 31.69 -25.40
N GLY A 365 15.68 32.47 -24.53
CA GLY A 365 16.57 31.97 -23.49
C GLY A 365 15.87 31.03 -22.50
N ILE A 366 14.66 31.40 -22.02
CA ILE A 366 13.86 30.55 -21.13
C ILE A 366 13.44 29.25 -21.84
N LEU A 367 13.07 29.30 -23.13
CA LEU A 367 12.74 28.11 -23.89
C LEU A 367 13.93 27.13 -23.98
N LEU A 368 15.13 27.61 -24.27
CA LEU A 368 16.35 26.79 -24.28
C LEU A 368 16.69 26.23 -22.89
N MET A 369 16.43 26.98 -21.81
CA MET A 369 16.58 26.50 -20.45
C MET A 369 15.61 25.35 -20.11
N LEU A 370 14.39 25.37 -20.66
CA LEU A 370 13.40 24.29 -20.47
C LEU A 370 13.72 23.02 -21.26
N PHE A 371 14.34 23.12 -22.44
CA PHE A 371 14.80 21.95 -23.21
C PHE A 371 15.99 21.23 -22.56
N GLY A 372 16.80 21.95 -21.77
CA GLY A 372 17.99 21.40 -21.13
C GLY A 372 19.17 21.20 -22.09
N GLY A 373 20.32 20.83 -21.52
CA GLY A 373 21.54 20.50 -22.26
C GLY A 373 21.89 19.02 -22.16
N VAL A 374 22.84 18.54 -22.96
CA VAL A 374 23.31 17.15 -22.91
C VAL A 374 24.13 16.91 -21.63
N PRO A 375 23.71 16.02 -20.71
CA PRO A 375 24.46 15.72 -19.50
C PRO A 375 25.66 14.83 -19.83
N LYS A 376 26.85 15.45 -19.94
CA LYS A 376 28.10 14.70 -20.13
C LYS A 376 28.54 14.07 -18.82
N ARG A 377 28.46 12.73 -18.72
CA ARG A 377 29.19 11.98 -17.69
C ARG A 377 30.67 11.94 -18.10
N PRO A 378 31.60 12.55 -17.34
CA PRO A 378 33.02 12.39 -17.64
C PRO A 378 33.38 10.91 -17.50
N GLN A 379 34.12 10.37 -18.47
CA GLN A 379 34.70 9.05 -18.31
C GLN A 379 35.64 9.11 -17.11
N ARG A 380 35.41 8.26 -16.10
CA ARG A 380 36.48 7.93 -15.16
C ARG A 380 37.56 7.27 -16.00
N GLU A 381 38.71 7.92 -16.11
CA GLU A 381 39.92 7.26 -16.59
C GLU A 381 40.10 5.98 -15.75
N PRO A 382 40.48 4.84 -16.36
CA PRO A 382 40.86 3.68 -15.57
C PRO A 382 41.98 4.10 -14.61
N PRO A 383 41.97 3.67 -13.35
CA PRO A 383 43.04 4.02 -12.42
C PRO A 383 44.34 3.53 -13.03
N SER A 384 45.25 4.46 -13.35
CA SER A 384 46.62 4.11 -13.70
C SER A 384 47.20 3.30 -12.56
N GLU A 385 47.72 2.11 -12.87
CA GLU A 385 48.49 1.30 -11.93
C GLU A 385 49.76 2.05 -11.53
N GLU A 386 49.68 2.92 -10.52
CA GLU A 386 50.79 3.29 -9.65
C GLU A 386 50.33 4.20 -8.48
N THR A 387 50.98 4.01 -7.32
CA THR A 387 50.81 4.77 -6.07
C THR A 387 49.52 4.55 -5.26
N SER A 388 49.46 3.39 -4.59
CA SER A 388 48.65 3.21 -3.39
C SER A 388 49.12 4.11 -2.24
N THR A 389 48.57 5.32 -2.12
CA THR A 389 48.57 6.10 -0.87
C THR A 389 47.19 6.67 -0.59
N SER A 390 46.55 6.11 0.43
CA SER A 390 45.25 6.53 0.93
C SER A 390 45.28 7.96 1.48
N VAL A 391 44.70 8.91 0.74
CA VAL A 391 44.42 10.26 1.26
C VAL A 391 43.14 10.21 2.09
N LEU A 392 43.31 9.95 3.39
CA LEU A 392 42.27 10.19 4.39
C LEU A 392 42.02 11.70 4.48
N TRP A 393 40.77 12.12 4.29
CA TRP A 393 40.35 13.51 4.48
C TRP A 393 40.21 13.82 5.98
N GLU A 394 41.32 14.04 6.67
CA GLU A 394 41.27 14.68 7.99
C GLU A 394 40.91 16.16 7.86
N ILE A 395 39.81 16.55 8.51
CA ILE A 395 39.34 17.93 8.57
C ILE A 395 40.13 18.65 9.69
N PRO A 396 40.95 19.67 9.37
CA PRO A 396 41.75 20.34 10.39
C PRO A 396 40.88 21.26 11.27
N VAL A 397 40.58 20.81 12.48
CA VAL A 397 39.94 21.62 13.52
C VAL A 397 40.92 22.69 13.99
N ARG A 398 40.63 23.98 13.71
CA ARG A 398 41.44 25.09 14.23
C ARG A 398 41.34 25.17 15.77
N PRO A 399 42.46 25.27 16.51
CA PRO A 399 42.40 25.55 17.94
C PRO A 399 41.91 26.99 18.19
N ARG A 400 41.06 27.16 19.21
CA ARG A 400 40.73 28.50 19.72
C ARG A 400 41.93 29.05 20.47
N VAL A 401 42.46 30.20 20.03
CA VAL A 401 43.42 30.97 20.82
C VAL A 401 42.65 31.69 21.93
N SER A 402 43.09 31.53 23.17
CA SER A 402 42.64 32.31 24.32
C SER A 402 43.47 33.58 24.46
N SER A 403 42.79 34.72 24.53
CA SER A 403 43.31 36.00 25.00
C SER A 403 42.17 36.79 25.64
#